data_AF-A0A2D7VN32-F1
#
_entry.id   AF-A0A2D7VN32-F1
#
_cell.length_a   1.000
_cell.length_b   1.000
_cell.length_c   1.000
_cell.angle_alpha   90.00
_cell.angle_beta   90.00
_cell.angle_gamma   90.00
#
_symmetry.space_group_name_H-M   'P 1'
#
loop_
_entity.id
_entity.type
_entity.pdbx_description
1 polymer ?
#
loop_
_entity_poly.entity_id
_entity_poly.type
_entity_poly.pdbx_seq_one_letter_code
_entity_poly.pdbx_strand_id
1 'polypeptide(L)'
;GFGAIAVGVDAVKWGKIAQIVLSWVTSPLLAGVIAFFIFQITRIKVLDKPDPVAQIRKLGPVFFFFVFFIIGLVTLFKGLKPLKLDLNLTQSLIGSVALGLIGAAIGAFFIRRVDLGEENPKHRFSRVERIFVVLQILTACAIAFAHGSNDVANSIGPLAAISHAVQGMDLGSKAPVEPWMLAIGGIGIVIGLATWGYRVMETIGKKITELTPSRGFAAELAAATTIVVASRLGIPISTTHTLVGAVLGVGLARGIGALDLRVVGKILASWVATLPLAAGLSIFFFYFFKGLLAP
;
A
#
# COMPACT_ATOMS: atom_id res chain seq x y z
N GLY A 1 1.45 -12.18 -22.39
CA GLY A 1 0.32 -12.56 -23.25
C GLY A 1 0.56 -12.04 -24.65
N PHE A 2 -0.13 -10.98 -25.04
CA PHE A 2 -0.08 -10.47 -26.43
C PHE A 2 1.34 -10.23 -26.95
N GLY A 3 2.24 -9.57 -26.19
CA GLY A 3 3.58 -9.25 -26.68
C GLY A 3 4.40 -10.47 -27.09
N ALA A 4 4.26 -11.58 -26.36
CA ALA A 4 4.95 -12.85 -26.66
C ALA A 4 4.49 -13.47 -27.98
N ILE A 5 3.21 -13.28 -28.33
CA ILE A 5 2.57 -13.91 -29.49
C ILE A 5 2.58 -12.98 -30.71
N ALA A 6 2.39 -11.68 -30.50
CA ALA A 6 2.29 -10.69 -31.57
C ALA A 6 3.66 -10.27 -32.11
N VAL A 7 4.67 -10.17 -31.24
CA VAL A 7 6.02 -9.70 -31.58
C VAL A 7 7.04 -10.83 -31.48
N GLY A 8 6.94 -11.63 -30.42
CA GLY A 8 7.81 -12.77 -30.18
C GLY A 8 8.16 -12.92 -28.71
N VAL A 9 8.54 -14.13 -28.31
CA VAL A 9 8.91 -14.45 -26.92
C VAL A 9 10.10 -13.60 -26.46
N ASP A 10 11.06 -13.32 -27.34
CA ASP A 10 12.26 -12.53 -27.04
C ASP A 10 11.99 -11.02 -26.87
N ALA A 11 10.89 -10.52 -27.43
CA ALA A 11 10.48 -9.12 -27.25
C ALA A 11 9.95 -8.84 -25.83
N VAL A 12 9.62 -9.89 -25.08
CA VAL A 12 9.19 -9.77 -23.69
C VAL A 12 10.41 -9.49 -22.81
N LYS A 13 10.32 -8.43 -21.99
CA LYS A 13 11.35 -8.09 -21.00
C LYS A 13 11.33 -9.05 -19.81
N TRP A 14 11.77 -10.30 -20.02
CA TRP A 14 11.76 -11.37 -19.01
C TRP A 14 12.45 -10.98 -17.70
N GLY A 15 13.57 -10.26 -17.77
CA GLY A 15 14.24 -9.75 -16.57
C GLY A 15 13.36 -8.80 -15.72
N LYS A 16 12.52 -7.98 -16.36
CA LYS A 16 11.56 -7.11 -15.66
C LYS A 16 10.40 -7.92 -15.07
N ILE A 17 9.92 -8.95 -15.77
CA ILE A 17 8.89 -9.85 -15.25
C ILE A 17 9.43 -10.61 -14.03
N ALA A 18 10.64 -11.15 -14.09
CA ALA A 18 11.27 -11.83 -12.96
C ALA A 18 11.40 -10.90 -11.74
N GLN A 19 11.81 -9.64 -11.95
CA GLN A 19 11.82 -8.61 -10.91
C GLN A 19 10.43 -8.39 -10.28
N ILE A 20 9.37 -8.33 -11.10
CA ILE A 20 7.99 -8.19 -10.61
C ILE A 20 7.58 -9.43 -9.80
N VAL A 21 7.80 -10.64 -10.31
CA VAL A 21 7.45 -11.89 -9.61
C VAL A 21 8.20 -12.01 -8.27
N LEU A 22 9.49 -11.67 -8.25
CA LEU A 22 10.27 -11.66 -7.00
C LEU A 22 9.67 -10.71 -5.96
N SER A 23 9.16 -9.55 -6.40
CA SER A 23 8.49 -8.60 -5.50
C SER A 23 7.25 -9.19 -4.82
N TRP A 24 6.60 -10.19 -5.42
CA TRP A 24 5.40 -10.79 -4.84
C TRP A 24 5.70 -11.68 -3.65
N VAL A 25 6.97 -12.06 -3.47
CA VAL A 25 7.45 -12.81 -2.31
C VAL A 25 8.16 -11.88 -1.34
N THR A 26 9.09 -11.05 -1.83
CA THR A 26 9.93 -10.22 -0.95
C THR A 26 9.14 -9.10 -0.28
N SER A 27 8.20 -8.47 -0.98
CA SER A 27 7.40 -7.36 -0.44
C SER A 27 6.50 -7.77 0.73
N PRO A 28 5.64 -8.81 0.61
CA PRO A 28 4.80 -9.24 1.74
C PRO A 28 5.63 -9.73 2.92
N LEU A 29 6.77 -10.40 2.68
CA LEU A 29 7.63 -10.89 3.75
C LEU A 29 8.23 -9.73 4.55
N LEU A 30 8.84 -8.76 3.87
CA LEU A 30 9.44 -7.59 4.51
C LEU A 30 8.38 -6.79 5.29
N ALA A 31 7.22 -6.55 4.67
CA ALA A 31 6.12 -5.84 5.31
C ALA A 31 5.56 -6.59 6.53
N GLY A 32 5.41 -7.91 6.43
CA GLY A 32 4.95 -8.75 7.52
C GLY A 32 5.90 -8.75 8.71
N VAL A 33 7.22 -8.83 8.47
CA VAL A 33 8.24 -8.74 9.52
C VAL A 33 8.17 -7.38 10.22
N ILE A 34 8.14 -6.29 9.45
CA ILE A 34 8.05 -4.93 10.02
C ILE A 34 6.74 -4.77 10.81
N ALA A 35 5.61 -5.23 10.27
CA ALA A 35 4.31 -5.13 10.92
C ALA A 35 4.23 -5.94 12.22
N PHE A 36 4.83 -7.13 12.22
CA PHE A 36 4.96 -7.95 13.42
C PHE A 36 5.69 -7.18 14.53
N PHE A 37 6.83 -6.57 14.23
CA PHE A 37 7.60 -5.81 15.23
C PHE A 37 6.88 -4.53 15.68
N ILE A 38 6.31 -3.75 14.75
CA ILE A 38 5.56 -2.54 15.10
C ILE A 38 4.39 -2.89 16.04
N PHE A 39 3.65 -3.95 15.72
CA PHE A 39 2.55 -4.37 16.58
C PHE A 39 3.03 -4.95 17.91
N GLN A 40 4.10 -5.75 17.95
CA GLN A 40 4.68 -6.24 19.21
C GLN A 40 5.12 -5.09 20.11
N ILE A 41 5.80 -4.08 19.57
CA ILE A 41 6.21 -2.90 20.32
C ILE A 41 4.98 -2.16 20.86
N THR A 42 3.98 -1.95 20.02
CA THR A 42 2.72 -1.30 20.41
C THR A 42 2.02 -2.07 21.53
N ARG A 43 1.97 -3.40 21.41
CA ARG A 43 1.36 -4.29 22.39
C ARG A 43 2.10 -4.22 23.73
N ILE A 44 3.40 -4.46 23.73
CA ILE A 44 4.24 -4.53 24.94
C ILE A 44 4.36 -3.17 25.64
N LYS A 45 4.46 -2.08 24.88
CA LYS A 45 4.70 -0.74 25.43
C LYS A 45 3.42 0.02 25.77
N VAL A 46 2.28 -0.32 25.17
CA VAL A 46 1.01 0.38 25.38
C VAL A 46 -0.09 -0.55 25.84
N LEU A 47 -0.45 -1.56 25.05
CA LEU A 47 -1.69 -2.34 25.28
C LEU A 47 -1.62 -3.26 26.50
N ASP A 48 -0.48 -3.92 26.72
CA ASP A 48 -0.28 -4.90 27.81
C ASP A 48 0.12 -4.23 29.13
N LYS A 49 0.18 -2.89 29.19
CA LYS A 49 0.64 -2.16 30.38
C LYS A 49 -0.46 -2.04 31.44
N PRO A 50 -0.08 -1.92 32.74
CA PRO A 50 -1.05 -1.74 33.81
C PRO A 50 -1.85 -0.44 33.75
N ASP A 51 -1.43 0.54 32.96
CA ASP A 51 -2.23 1.72 32.58
C ASP A 51 -1.97 2.08 31.11
N PRO A 52 -2.74 1.48 30.17
CA PRO A 52 -2.58 1.73 28.75
C PRO A 52 -2.87 3.18 28.35
N VAL A 53 -3.71 3.88 29.12
CA VAL A 53 -4.12 5.26 28.85
C VAL A 53 -2.98 6.23 29.13
N ALA A 54 -2.30 6.09 30.27
CA ALA A 54 -1.10 6.89 30.54
C ALA A 54 0.00 6.60 29.50
N GLN A 55 0.16 5.34 29.09
CA GLN A 55 1.18 4.98 28.10
C GLN A 55 0.90 5.56 26.72
N ILE A 56 -0.34 5.51 26.22
CA ILE A 56 -0.67 6.13 24.92
C ILE A 56 -0.57 7.65 24.98
N ARG A 57 -0.84 8.29 26.13
CA ARG A 57 -0.58 9.73 26.32
C ARG A 57 0.89 10.08 26.23
N LYS A 58 1.77 9.20 26.71
CA LYS A 58 3.24 9.37 26.65
C LYS A 58 3.82 9.03 25.28
N LEU A 59 3.43 7.91 24.69
CA LEU A 59 4.00 7.37 23.45
C LEU A 59 3.24 7.79 22.18
N GLY A 60 1.99 8.23 22.31
CA GLY A 60 1.18 8.67 21.18
C GLY A 60 1.83 9.76 20.33
N PRO A 61 2.46 10.82 20.90
CA PRO A 61 3.22 11.79 20.11
C PRO A 61 4.32 11.16 19.26
N VAL A 62 4.95 10.08 19.73
CA VAL A 62 5.97 9.34 18.98
C VAL A 62 5.34 8.54 17.83
N PHE A 63 4.15 7.96 18.02
CA PHE A 63 3.42 7.35 16.89
C PHE A 63 3.03 8.37 15.84
N PHE A 64 2.51 9.53 16.25
CA PHE A 64 2.22 10.63 15.34
C PHE A 64 3.48 11.10 14.59
N PHE A 65 4.62 11.18 15.27
CA PHE A 65 5.91 11.46 14.62
C PHE A 65 6.17 10.50 13.47
N PHE A 66 6.10 9.18 13.73
CA PHE A 66 6.39 8.18 12.71
C PHE A 66 5.37 8.19 11.57
N VAL A 67 4.09 8.44 11.84
CA VAL A 67 3.08 8.60 10.78
C VAL A 67 3.47 9.74 9.85
N PHE A 68 3.63 10.94 10.39
CA PHE A 68 3.91 12.12 9.58
C PHE A 68 5.29 12.03 8.89
N PHE A 69 6.27 11.43 9.56
CA PHE A 69 7.58 11.14 8.98
C PHE A 69 7.46 10.24 7.75
N ILE A 70 6.74 9.11 7.85
CA ILE A 70 6.54 8.20 6.74
C ILE A 70 5.69 8.83 5.63
N ILE A 71 4.65 9.62 5.98
CA ILE A 71 3.87 10.41 5.01
C ILE A 71 4.77 11.36 4.23
N GLY A 72 5.68 12.05 4.91
CA GLY A 72 6.69 12.90 4.30
C GLY A 72 7.53 12.12 3.30
N LEU A 73 8.09 10.98 3.71
CA LEU A 73 8.94 10.17 2.84
C LEU A 73 8.18 9.60 1.63
N VAL A 74 6.95 9.11 1.81
CA VAL A 74 6.08 8.65 0.72
C VAL A 74 5.82 9.78 -0.27
N THR A 75 5.45 10.95 0.24
CA THR A 75 5.12 12.12 -0.59
C THR A 75 6.34 12.59 -1.37
N LEU A 76 7.50 12.71 -0.72
CA LEU A 76 8.72 13.20 -1.34
C LEU A 76 9.31 12.18 -2.35
N PHE A 77 9.31 10.88 -2.03
CA PHE A 77 9.94 9.87 -2.90
C PHE A 77 9.00 9.25 -3.93
N LYS A 78 7.68 9.32 -3.75
CA LYS A 78 6.71 8.84 -4.75
C LYS A 78 5.86 9.97 -5.31
N GLY A 79 5.28 10.81 -4.45
CA GLY A 79 4.34 11.85 -4.85
C GLY A 79 4.96 12.95 -5.72
N LEU A 80 6.16 13.42 -5.40
CA LEU A 80 6.81 14.52 -6.10
C LEU A 80 7.69 14.11 -7.30
N LYS A 81 7.82 12.80 -7.58
CA LYS A 81 8.58 12.32 -8.75
C LYS A 81 8.14 12.94 -10.08
N PRO A 82 6.84 13.15 -10.36
CA PRO A 82 6.40 13.80 -11.60
C PRO A 82 6.83 15.26 -11.72
N LEU A 83 7.06 15.94 -10.59
CA LEU A 83 7.46 17.36 -10.56
C LEU A 83 8.96 17.56 -10.79
N LYS A 84 9.74 16.48 -10.99
CA LYS A 84 11.20 16.51 -11.22
C LYS A 84 11.96 17.35 -10.19
N LEU A 85 11.46 17.38 -8.95
CA LEU A 85 12.18 17.98 -7.84
C LEU A 85 13.28 17.00 -7.41
N ASP A 86 14.51 17.24 -7.87
CA ASP A 86 15.69 16.46 -7.51
C ASP A 86 16.13 16.78 -6.07
N LEU A 87 15.28 16.42 -5.10
CA LEU A 87 15.62 16.53 -3.69
C LEU A 87 16.62 15.43 -3.33
N ASN A 88 17.74 15.83 -2.74
CA ASN A 88 18.72 14.89 -2.22
C ASN A 88 18.12 14.11 -1.03
N LEU A 89 18.58 12.88 -0.79
CA LEU A 89 18.13 12.02 0.30
C LEU A 89 18.13 12.76 1.65
N THR A 90 19.18 13.52 1.91
CA THR A 90 19.32 14.32 3.15
C THR A 90 18.22 15.37 3.26
N GLN A 91 17.89 16.08 2.18
CA GLN A 91 16.82 17.07 2.18
C GLN A 91 15.46 16.43 2.41
N SER A 92 15.21 15.28 1.79
CA SER A 92 13.96 14.54 1.99
C SER A 92 13.82 14.00 3.41
N LEU A 93 14.91 13.52 4.01
CA LEU A 93 14.93 13.07 5.40
C LEU A 93 14.70 14.24 6.35
N ILE A 94 15.40 15.37 6.17
CA ILE A 94 15.21 16.56 7.01
C ILE A 94 13.77 17.07 6.92
N GLY A 95 13.23 17.20 5.70
CA GLY A 95 11.84 17.63 5.50
C GLY A 95 10.84 16.66 6.15
N SER A 96 11.08 15.36 6.06
CA SER A 96 10.23 14.35 6.69
C SER A 96 10.35 14.35 8.22
N VAL A 97 11.55 14.58 8.77
CA VAL A 97 11.75 14.74 10.22
C VAL A 97 11.02 15.98 10.72
N ALA A 98 11.13 17.11 10.01
CA ALA A 98 10.41 18.33 10.35
C ALA A 98 8.89 18.10 10.35
N LEU A 99 8.37 17.44 9.31
CA LEU A 99 6.95 17.06 9.25
C LEU A 99 6.57 16.11 10.38
N GLY A 100 7.44 15.15 10.72
CA GLY A 100 7.29 14.27 11.87
C GLY A 100 7.20 15.02 13.19
N LEU A 101 8.07 16.01 13.43
CA LEU A 101 8.05 16.85 14.64
C LEU A 101 6.76 17.66 14.74
N ILE A 102 6.26 18.20 13.62
CA ILE A 102 4.95 18.85 13.54
C ILE A 102 3.85 17.86 13.90
N GLY A 103 3.88 16.66 13.31
CA GLY A 103 2.96 15.58 13.64
C GLY A 103 2.99 15.23 15.13
N ALA A 104 4.17 15.15 15.74
CA ALA A 104 4.34 14.88 17.16
C ALA A 104 3.71 15.97 18.04
N ALA A 105 3.92 17.24 17.69
CA ALA A 105 3.32 18.37 18.39
C ALA A 105 1.79 18.37 18.29
N ILE A 106 1.27 18.11 17.08
CA ILE A 106 -0.17 17.92 16.82
C ILE A 106 -0.71 16.77 17.67
N GLY A 107 -0.05 15.61 17.63
CA GLY A 107 -0.42 14.44 18.42
C GLY A 107 -0.44 14.72 19.93
N ALA A 108 0.58 15.40 20.44
CA ALA A 108 0.64 15.80 21.85
C ALA A 108 -0.51 16.75 22.24
N PHE A 109 -0.85 17.69 21.37
CA PHE A 109 -1.96 18.61 21.59
C PHE A 109 -3.31 17.90 21.58
N PHE A 110 -3.59 17.07 20.58
CA PHE A 110 -4.86 16.36 20.45
C PHE A 110 -5.05 15.31 21.54
N ILE A 111 -4.04 14.48 21.81
CA ILE A 111 -4.13 13.39 22.79
C ILE A 111 -4.37 13.94 24.22
N ARG A 112 -3.88 15.14 24.53
CA ARG A 112 -4.17 15.83 25.79
C ARG A 112 -5.63 16.28 25.91
N ARG A 113 -6.29 16.59 24.80
CA ARG A 113 -7.67 17.09 24.75
C ARG A 113 -8.72 16.01 24.58
N VAL A 114 -8.33 14.81 24.15
CA VAL A 114 -9.25 13.68 24.04
C VAL A 114 -9.59 13.18 25.44
N ASP A 115 -10.84 13.39 25.84
CA ASP A 115 -11.41 12.71 27.00
C ASP A 115 -11.58 11.22 26.65
N LEU A 116 -10.87 10.39 27.41
CA LEU A 116 -10.88 8.95 27.21
C LEU A 116 -12.03 8.26 27.98
N GLY A 117 -12.86 9.04 28.70
CA GLY A 117 -14.07 8.56 29.38
C GLY A 117 -13.80 7.65 30.58
N GLU A 118 -14.86 7.38 31.33
CA GLU A 118 -14.81 6.59 32.57
C GLU A 118 -14.31 5.14 32.35
N GLU A 119 -13.71 4.59 33.39
CA GLU A 119 -13.12 3.27 33.39
C GLU A 119 -14.20 2.19 33.42
N ASN A 120 -14.53 1.63 32.25
CA ASN A 120 -15.41 0.48 32.18
C ASN A 120 -14.55 -0.82 32.17
N PRO A 121 -14.60 -1.65 33.23
CA PRO A 121 -13.75 -2.84 33.35
C PRO A 121 -13.91 -3.84 32.20
N LYS A 122 -15.07 -3.82 31.51
CA LYS A 122 -15.35 -4.69 30.36
C LYS A 122 -14.73 -4.21 29.04
N HIS A 123 -14.27 -2.95 28.95
CA HIS A 123 -13.86 -2.31 27.69
C HIS A 123 -12.54 -1.52 27.79
N ARG A 124 -11.56 -2.00 28.57
CA ARG A 124 -10.27 -1.33 28.75
C ARG A 124 -9.55 -1.00 27.43
N PHE A 125 -9.65 -1.89 26.44
CA PHE A 125 -9.04 -1.71 25.12
C PHE A 125 -9.70 -0.61 24.28
N SER A 126 -11.01 -0.36 24.43
CA SER A 126 -11.74 0.55 23.52
C SER A 126 -11.25 1.99 23.63
N ARG A 127 -10.76 2.42 24.80
CA ARG A 127 -10.30 3.79 25.05
C ARG A 127 -9.03 4.12 24.27
N VAL A 128 -8.01 3.27 24.37
CA VAL A 128 -6.74 3.46 23.66
C VAL A 128 -6.92 3.29 22.15
N GLU A 129 -7.81 2.39 21.73
CA GLU A 129 -8.13 2.18 20.33
C GLU A 129 -8.71 3.44 19.65
N ARG A 130 -9.40 4.35 20.36
CA ARG A 130 -9.86 5.64 19.80
C ARG A 130 -8.72 6.50 19.27
N ILE A 131 -7.57 6.52 19.95
CA ILE A 131 -6.39 7.27 19.48
C ILE A 131 -5.81 6.56 18.25
N PHE A 132 -5.79 5.23 18.25
CA PHE A 132 -5.36 4.45 17.10
C PHE A 132 -6.29 4.59 15.90
N VAL A 133 -7.59 4.85 16.07
CA VAL A 133 -8.50 5.17 14.94
C VAL A 133 -8.00 6.41 14.20
N VAL A 134 -7.63 7.48 14.92
CA VAL A 134 -7.12 8.70 14.28
C VAL A 134 -5.80 8.43 13.56
N LEU A 135 -4.87 7.73 14.23
CA LEU A 135 -3.60 7.34 13.62
C LEU A 135 -3.79 6.47 12.38
N GLN A 136 -4.72 5.52 12.44
CA GLN A 136 -5.06 4.64 11.33
C GLN A 136 -5.67 5.42 10.16
N ILE A 137 -6.59 6.35 10.40
CA ILE A 137 -7.16 7.16 9.31
C ILE A 137 -6.06 7.94 8.59
N LEU A 138 -5.12 8.54 9.34
CA LEU A 138 -3.99 9.26 8.75
C LEU A 138 -3.06 8.35 7.94
N THR A 139 -2.74 7.15 8.45
CA THR A 139 -1.92 6.18 7.71
C THR A 139 -2.65 5.60 6.50
N ALA A 140 -3.97 5.38 6.60
CA ALA A 140 -4.80 4.91 5.50
C ALA A 140 -4.85 5.94 4.35
N CYS A 141 -4.99 7.23 4.66
CA CYS A 141 -4.91 8.29 3.65
C CYS A 141 -3.54 8.30 2.95
N ALA A 142 -2.45 8.10 3.70
CA ALA A 142 -1.10 8.05 3.15
C ALA A 142 -0.89 6.86 2.21
N ILE A 143 -1.35 5.69 2.62
CA ILE A 143 -1.32 4.46 1.82
C ILE A 143 -2.19 4.61 0.58
N ALA A 144 -3.38 5.21 0.70
CA ALA A 144 -4.27 5.46 -0.43
C ALA A 144 -3.61 6.37 -1.47
N PHE A 145 -2.92 7.43 -1.03
CA PHE A 145 -2.12 8.28 -1.92
C PHE A 145 -1.00 7.49 -2.61
N ALA A 146 -0.21 6.73 -1.84
CA ALA A 146 0.87 5.91 -2.39
C ALA A 146 0.38 4.86 -3.39
N HIS A 147 -0.76 4.22 -3.12
CA HIS A 147 -1.43 3.28 -4.00
C HIS A 147 -1.88 3.95 -5.28
N GLY A 148 -2.61 5.07 -5.18
CA GLY A 148 -3.09 5.81 -6.33
C GLY A 148 -1.96 6.16 -7.30
N SER A 149 -0.83 6.67 -6.78
CA SER A 149 0.33 7.01 -7.62
C SER A 149 0.99 5.81 -8.31
N ASN A 150 0.93 4.60 -7.73
CA ASN A 150 1.53 3.41 -8.36
C ASN A 150 0.56 2.71 -9.31
N ASP A 151 -0.70 2.60 -8.90
CA ASP A 151 -1.67 1.73 -9.57
C ASP A 151 -2.32 2.45 -10.76
N VAL A 152 -2.32 3.80 -10.79
CA VAL A 152 -2.77 4.57 -11.95
C VAL A 152 -1.97 4.22 -13.22
N ALA A 153 -0.67 3.94 -13.07
CA ALA A 153 0.20 3.58 -14.19
C ALA A 153 -0.20 2.26 -14.87
N ASN A 154 -0.85 1.33 -14.14
CA ASN A 154 -1.26 0.03 -14.68
C ASN A 154 -2.34 0.17 -15.76
N SER A 155 -3.25 1.14 -15.61
CA SER A 155 -4.31 1.42 -16.59
C SER A 155 -3.89 2.49 -17.58
N ILE A 156 -3.18 3.52 -17.12
CA ILE A 156 -2.82 4.68 -17.94
C ILE A 156 -1.61 4.42 -18.83
N GLY A 157 -0.68 3.54 -18.45
CA GLY A 157 0.44 3.15 -19.31
C GLY A 157 -0.01 2.59 -20.66
N PRO A 158 -0.89 1.57 -20.71
CA PRO A 158 -1.49 1.10 -21.95
C PRO A 158 -2.29 2.17 -22.70
N LEU A 159 -3.07 3.00 -22.00
CA LEU A 159 -3.84 4.09 -22.63
C LEU A 159 -2.93 5.10 -23.34
N ALA A 160 -1.85 5.53 -22.68
CA ALA A 160 -0.89 6.46 -23.25
C ALA A 160 -0.19 5.87 -24.48
N ALA A 161 0.19 4.59 -24.43
CA ALA A 161 0.76 3.89 -25.58
C ALA A 161 -0.21 3.83 -26.77
N ILE A 162 -1.49 3.55 -26.53
CA ILE A 162 -2.51 3.53 -27.59
C ILE A 162 -2.73 4.95 -28.16
N SER A 163 -2.87 5.95 -27.29
CA SER A 163 -3.09 7.34 -27.70
C SER A 163 -1.98 7.86 -28.63
N HIS A 164 -0.73 7.53 -28.33
CA HIS A 164 0.41 7.95 -29.14
C HIS A 164 0.55 7.15 -30.43
N ALA A 165 0.26 5.85 -30.39
CA ALA A 165 0.26 5.02 -31.58
C ALA A 165 -0.77 5.51 -32.61
N VAL A 166 -1.97 5.92 -32.17
CA VAL A 166 -3.03 6.46 -33.04
C VAL A 166 -2.63 7.81 -33.65
N GLN A 167 -1.83 8.61 -32.94
CA GLN A 167 -1.33 9.90 -33.41
C GLN A 167 -0.11 9.76 -34.34
N GLY A 168 0.35 8.54 -34.64
CA GLY A 168 1.51 8.29 -35.50
C GLY A 168 2.85 8.70 -34.87
N MET A 169 2.88 8.95 -33.55
CA MET A 169 4.11 9.26 -32.84
C MET A 169 4.92 7.99 -32.62
N ASP A 170 6.23 8.05 -32.93
CA ASP A 170 7.14 6.97 -32.56
C ASP A 170 7.14 6.80 -31.04
N LEU A 171 6.87 5.58 -30.58
CA LEU A 171 6.66 5.29 -29.16
C LEU A 171 7.95 5.41 -28.33
N GLY A 172 9.11 5.58 -28.98
CA GLY A 172 10.41 5.78 -28.33
C GLY A 172 10.63 4.82 -27.16
N SER A 173 11.35 5.26 -26.13
CA SER A 173 11.57 4.45 -24.91
C SER A 173 10.62 4.79 -23.75
N LYS A 174 9.88 5.91 -23.82
CA LYS A 174 8.87 6.34 -22.83
C LYS A 174 7.76 7.14 -23.50
N ALA A 175 6.54 6.62 -23.49
CA ALA A 175 5.36 7.41 -23.83
C ALA A 175 5.14 8.48 -22.74
N PRO A 176 5.17 9.79 -23.05
CA PRO A 176 4.78 10.81 -22.09
C PRO A 176 3.34 10.59 -21.63
N VAL A 177 3.05 10.88 -20.35
CA VAL A 177 1.70 10.74 -19.80
C VAL A 177 1.15 12.13 -19.55
N GLU A 178 0.10 12.47 -20.29
CA GLU A 178 -0.60 13.75 -20.18
C GLU A 178 -1.46 13.82 -18.90
N PRO A 179 -1.65 15.00 -18.29
CA PRO A 179 -2.44 15.15 -17.07
C PRO A 179 -3.89 14.65 -17.18
N TRP A 180 -4.53 14.79 -18.34
CA TRP A 180 -5.90 14.32 -18.56
C TRP A 180 -6.00 12.78 -18.49
N MET A 181 -4.96 12.06 -18.93
CA MET A 181 -4.91 10.60 -18.84
C MET A 181 -4.85 10.17 -17.37
N LEU A 182 -4.05 10.86 -16.55
CA LEU A 182 -3.99 10.63 -15.12
C LEU A 182 -5.32 10.93 -14.42
N ALA A 183 -6.04 11.97 -14.86
CA ALA A 183 -7.36 12.31 -14.33
C ALA A 183 -8.37 11.19 -14.57
N ILE A 184 -8.40 10.63 -15.79
CA ILE A 184 -9.26 9.46 -16.11
C ILE A 184 -8.92 8.28 -15.20
N GLY A 185 -7.62 7.99 -15.02
CA GLY A 185 -7.17 6.90 -14.15
C GLY A 185 -7.58 7.10 -12.69
N GLY A 186 -7.43 8.32 -12.17
CA GLY A 186 -7.84 8.68 -10.81
C GLY A 186 -9.35 8.53 -10.61
N ILE A 187 -10.16 9.07 -11.53
CA ILE A 187 -11.63 8.94 -11.49
C ILE A 187 -12.04 7.47 -11.53
N GLY A 188 -11.43 6.68 -12.43
CA GLY A 188 -11.70 5.25 -12.55
C GLY A 188 -11.41 4.47 -11.25
N ILE A 189 -10.29 4.77 -10.57
CA ILE A 189 -9.96 4.17 -9.27
C ILE A 189 -11.03 4.52 -8.23
N VAL A 190 -11.45 5.80 -8.14
CA VAL A 190 -12.48 6.24 -7.18
C VAL A 190 -13.81 5.55 -7.43
N ILE A 191 -14.26 5.47 -8.68
CA ILE A 191 -15.52 4.77 -9.05
C ILE A 191 -15.42 3.28 -8.72
N GLY A 192 -14.31 2.62 -9.05
CA GLY A 192 -14.11 1.20 -8.74
C GLY A 192 -14.13 0.92 -7.23
N LEU A 193 -13.48 1.77 -6.44
CA LEU A 193 -13.49 1.68 -4.98
C LEU A 193 -14.90 1.86 -4.41
N ALA A 194 -15.65 2.85 -4.90
CA ALA A 194 -17.01 3.14 -4.44
C ALA A 194 -18.02 2.03 -4.79
N THR A 195 -17.86 1.38 -5.95
CA THR A 195 -18.82 0.39 -6.46
C THR A 195 -18.55 -1.04 -5.96
N TRP A 196 -17.29 -1.46 -5.93
CA TRP A 196 -16.94 -2.88 -5.67
C TRP A 196 -15.81 -3.08 -4.66
N GLY A 197 -15.11 -2.00 -4.27
CA GLY A 197 -13.97 -2.07 -3.34
C GLY A 197 -14.33 -2.67 -1.97
N TYR A 198 -15.57 -2.51 -1.53
CA TYR A 198 -16.03 -2.99 -0.21
C TYR A 198 -15.85 -4.50 -0.01
N ARG A 199 -15.96 -5.31 -1.07
CA ARG A 199 -15.82 -6.78 -0.97
C ARG A 199 -14.39 -7.21 -0.62
N VAL A 200 -13.42 -6.51 -1.17
CA VAL A 200 -11.99 -6.75 -0.89
C VAL A 200 -11.63 -6.21 0.49
N MET A 201 -12.13 -5.01 0.84
CA MET A 201 -11.95 -4.42 2.17
C MET A 201 -12.49 -5.32 3.28
N GLU A 202 -13.66 -5.94 3.07
CA GLU A 202 -14.22 -6.90 4.03
C GLU A 202 -13.34 -8.15 4.18
N THR A 203 -12.80 -8.66 3.08
CA THR A 203 -11.93 -9.84 3.10
C THR A 203 -10.65 -9.58 3.88
N ILE A 204 -10.00 -8.43 3.64
CA ILE A 204 -8.77 -8.06 4.35
C ILE A 204 -9.05 -7.72 5.82
N GLY A 205 -10.11 -6.96 6.10
CA GLY A 205 -10.40 -6.45 7.44
C GLY A 205 -11.00 -7.46 8.41
N LYS A 206 -11.67 -8.50 7.90
CA LYS A 206 -12.37 -9.49 8.75
C LYS A 206 -11.97 -10.95 8.50
N LYS A 207 -11.61 -11.33 7.28
CA LYS A 207 -11.47 -12.76 6.90
C LYS A 207 -10.05 -13.30 7.04
N ILE A 208 -9.02 -12.46 7.05
CA ILE A 208 -7.62 -12.90 7.28
C ILE A 208 -7.32 -13.00 8.77
N THR A 209 -7.54 -11.90 9.48
CA THR A 209 -7.47 -11.74 10.93
C THR A 209 -8.36 -10.56 11.30
N GLU A 210 -8.94 -10.56 12.50
CA GLU A 210 -9.69 -9.40 12.98
C GLU A 210 -8.77 -8.18 13.13
N LEU A 211 -9.01 -7.13 12.36
CA LEU A 211 -8.28 -5.86 12.49
C LEU A 211 -8.97 -4.94 13.52
N THR A 212 -8.30 -4.70 14.65
CA THR A 212 -8.59 -3.54 15.50
C THR A 212 -7.80 -2.33 14.99
N PRO A 213 -8.17 -1.09 15.38
CA PRO A 213 -7.49 0.10 14.87
C PRO A 213 -5.97 0.11 15.09
N SER A 214 -5.50 -0.32 16.26
CA SER A 214 -4.07 -0.47 16.57
C SER A 214 -3.35 -1.45 15.65
N ARG A 215 -4.05 -2.52 15.22
CA ARG A 215 -3.54 -3.52 14.27
C ARG A 215 -3.51 -2.95 12.86
N GLY A 216 -4.58 -2.28 12.44
CA GLY A 216 -4.65 -1.60 11.15
C GLY A 216 -3.57 -0.55 10.99
N PHE A 217 -3.40 0.31 12.00
CA PHE A 217 -2.30 1.27 12.10
C PHE A 217 -0.93 0.61 11.93
N ALA A 218 -0.65 -0.46 12.66
CA ALA A 218 0.63 -1.16 12.57
C ALA A 218 0.88 -1.75 11.17
N ALA A 219 -0.14 -2.35 10.57
CA ALA A 219 -0.06 -2.92 9.23
C ALA A 219 0.16 -1.84 8.15
N GLU A 220 -0.58 -0.73 8.22
CA GLU A 220 -0.47 0.38 7.27
C GLU A 220 0.86 1.11 7.39
N LEU A 221 1.33 1.38 8.62
CA LEU A 221 2.63 2.01 8.85
C LEU A 221 3.78 1.11 8.36
N ALA A 222 3.69 -0.20 8.59
CA ALA A 222 4.66 -1.17 8.09
C ALA A 222 4.66 -1.23 6.55
N ALA A 223 3.48 -1.26 5.94
CA ALA A 223 3.35 -1.28 4.49
C ALA A 223 3.94 0.01 3.88
N ALA A 224 3.62 1.17 4.45
CA ALA A 224 4.14 2.46 3.99
C ALA A 224 5.66 2.52 4.10
N THR A 225 6.20 2.09 5.25
CA THR A 225 7.66 2.02 5.48
C THR A 225 8.32 1.10 4.47
N THR A 226 7.74 -0.08 4.21
CA THR A 226 8.24 -1.05 3.23
C THR A 226 8.25 -0.46 1.82
N ILE A 227 7.16 0.21 1.43
CA ILE A 227 7.04 0.89 0.13
C ILE A 227 8.12 1.97 -0.03
N VAL A 228 8.32 2.81 0.98
CA VAL A 228 9.33 3.88 0.98
C VAL A 228 10.74 3.32 0.83
N VAL A 229 11.10 2.37 1.69
CA VAL A 229 12.45 1.78 1.73
C VAL A 229 12.76 1.07 0.41
N ALA A 230 11.86 0.21 -0.06
CA ALA A 230 12.06 -0.50 -1.34
C ALA A 230 12.14 0.46 -2.52
N SER A 231 11.31 1.50 -2.54
CA SER A 231 11.35 2.53 -3.60
C SER A 231 12.69 3.25 -3.65
N ARG A 232 13.36 3.41 -2.50
CA ARG A 232 14.68 4.02 -2.45
C ARG A 232 15.81 3.07 -2.82
N LEU A 233 15.68 1.79 -2.44
CA LEU A 233 16.62 0.73 -2.81
C LEU A 233 16.43 0.26 -4.26
N GLY A 234 15.44 0.78 -4.98
CA GLY A 234 15.11 0.35 -6.34
C GLY A 234 14.54 -1.07 -6.41
N ILE A 235 14.11 -1.62 -5.27
CA ILE A 235 13.52 -2.95 -5.18
C ILE A 235 12.08 -2.84 -5.72
N PRO A 236 11.71 -3.64 -6.73
CA PRO A 236 10.34 -3.68 -7.21
C PRO A 236 9.42 -4.09 -6.06
N ILE A 237 8.27 -3.42 -5.92
CA ILE A 237 7.32 -3.68 -4.85
C ILE A 237 5.91 -3.82 -5.43
N SER A 238 5.16 -4.78 -4.90
CA SER A 238 3.70 -4.86 -5.08
C SER A 238 3.02 -4.30 -3.85
N THR A 239 2.32 -3.17 -3.98
CA THR A 239 1.62 -2.50 -2.88
C THR A 239 0.53 -3.39 -2.27
N THR A 240 -0.26 -4.09 -3.10
CA THR A 240 -1.28 -5.04 -2.64
C THR A 240 -0.68 -6.18 -1.84
N HIS A 241 0.40 -6.80 -2.32
CA HIS A 241 1.06 -7.90 -1.60
C HIS A 241 1.70 -7.40 -0.31
N THR A 242 2.31 -6.21 -0.34
CA THR A 242 2.88 -5.55 0.84
C THR A 242 1.84 -5.41 1.95
N LEU A 243 0.63 -4.92 1.64
CA LEU A 243 -0.42 -4.73 2.62
C LEU A 243 -0.94 -6.07 3.18
N VAL A 244 -1.16 -7.07 2.33
CA VAL A 244 -1.55 -8.42 2.78
C VAL A 244 -0.49 -9.00 3.70
N GLY A 245 0.79 -8.91 3.33
CA GLY A 245 1.91 -9.34 4.17
C GLY A 245 1.96 -8.64 5.52
N ALA A 246 1.75 -7.33 5.55
CA ALA A 246 1.67 -6.57 6.78
C ALA A 246 0.52 -7.04 7.69
N VAL A 247 -0.67 -7.27 7.13
CA VAL A 247 -1.83 -7.82 7.87
C VAL A 247 -1.53 -9.20 8.43
N LEU A 248 -0.88 -10.07 7.65
CA LEU A 248 -0.41 -11.38 8.12
C LEU A 248 0.59 -11.24 9.27
N GLY A 249 1.54 -10.31 9.17
CA GLY A 249 2.52 -10.03 10.21
C GLY A 249 1.88 -9.60 11.53
N VAL A 250 0.87 -8.71 11.49
CA VAL A 250 0.11 -8.31 12.68
C VAL A 250 -0.71 -9.48 13.24
N GLY A 251 -1.29 -10.32 12.38
CA GLY A 251 -1.99 -11.54 12.82
C GLY A 251 -1.05 -12.53 13.51
N LEU A 252 0.14 -12.79 12.93
CA LEU A 252 1.17 -13.65 13.51
C LEU A 252 1.65 -13.15 14.88
N ALA A 253 1.65 -11.84 15.11
CA ALA A 253 2.01 -11.27 16.41
C ALA A 253 1.02 -11.65 17.54
N ARG A 254 -0.18 -12.14 17.21
CA ARG A 254 -1.12 -12.76 18.17
C ARG A 254 -1.00 -14.28 18.26
N GLY A 255 -0.12 -14.88 17.47
CA GLY A 255 -0.01 -16.33 17.29
C GLY A 255 -0.69 -16.81 16.01
N ILE A 256 -0.23 -17.94 15.49
CA ILE A 256 -0.67 -18.48 14.20
C ILE A 256 -2.18 -18.80 14.17
N GLY A 257 -2.77 -19.13 15.33
CA GLY A 257 -4.21 -19.41 15.47
C GLY A 257 -5.12 -18.20 15.26
N ALA A 258 -4.58 -16.97 15.22
CA ALA A 258 -5.34 -15.77 14.88
C ALA A 258 -5.54 -15.59 13.36
N LEU A 259 -4.86 -16.40 12.54
CA LEU A 259 -4.95 -16.34 11.08
C LEU A 259 -5.86 -17.43 10.52
N ASP A 260 -6.73 -17.06 9.58
CA ASP A 260 -7.42 -18.04 8.75
C ASP A 260 -6.50 -18.48 7.59
N LEU A 261 -5.72 -19.54 7.82
CA LEU A 261 -4.79 -20.08 6.81
C LEU A 261 -5.49 -20.56 5.53
N ARG A 262 -6.79 -20.89 5.56
CA ARG A 262 -7.54 -21.27 4.36
C ARG A 262 -7.75 -20.05 3.46
N VAL A 263 -8.07 -18.90 4.06
CA VAL A 263 -8.19 -17.63 3.33
C VAL A 263 -6.82 -17.21 2.79
N VAL A 264 -5.76 -17.32 3.59
CA VAL A 264 -4.39 -17.03 3.12
C VAL A 264 -4.01 -17.90 1.93
N GLY A 265 -4.26 -19.21 1.99
CA GLY A 265 -4.00 -20.12 0.88
C GLY A 265 -4.76 -19.75 -0.40
N LYS A 266 -6.04 -19.36 -0.29
CA LYS A 266 -6.83 -18.86 -1.44
C LYS A 266 -6.26 -17.58 -2.04
N ILE A 267 -5.73 -16.67 -1.22
CA ILE A 267 -5.09 -15.44 -1.68
C ILE A 267 -3.79 -15.76 -2.45
N LEU A 268 -2.94 -16.63 -1.90
CA LEU A 268 -1.70 -17.02 -2.57
C LEU A 268 -1.99 -17.74 -3.91
N ALA A 269 -2.99 -18.63 -3.93
CA ALA A 269 -3.43 -19.30 -5.14
C ALA A 269 -3.95 -18.30 -6.19
N SER A 270 -4.69 -17.27 -5.79
CA SER A 270 -5.21 -16.27 -6.72
C SER A 270 -4.08 -15.43 -7.34
N TRP A 271 -3.02 -15.11 -6.59
CA TRP A 271 -1.87 -14.38 -7.12
C TRP A 271 -1.18 -15.15 -8.24
N VAL A 272 -0.95 -16.45 -8.04
CA VAL A 272 -0.35 -17.32 -9.05
C VAL A 272 -1.28 -17.51 -10.24
N ALA A 273 -2.58 -17.76 -9.99
CA ALA A 273 -3.57 -18.00 -11.05
C ALA A 273 -3.84 -16.76 -11.93
N THR A 274 -3.72 -15.55 -11.37
CA THR A 274 -4.01 -14.32 -12.11
C THR A 274 -3.07 -14.11 -13.30
N LEU A 275 -1.78 -14.50 -13.19
CA LEU A 275 -0.81 -14.36 -14.29
C LEU A 275 -1.17 -15.13 -15.57
N PRO A 276 -1.32 -16.47 -15.53
CA PRO A 276 -1.63 -17.24 -16.73
C PRO A 276 -3.02 -16.89 -17.26
N LEU A 277 -4.00 -16.62 -16.39
CA LEU A 277 -5.34 -16.20 -16.82
C LEU A 277 -5.31 -14.86 -17.56
N ALA A 278 -4.64 -13.85 -17.01
CA ALA A 278 -4.50 -12.55 -17.67
C ALA A 278 -3.70 -12.65 -18.98
N ALA A 279 -2.63 -13.46 -18.99
CA ALA A 279 -1.86 -13.72 -20.20
C ALA A 279 -2.68 -14.40 -21.28
N GLY A 280 -3.48 -15.41 -20.92
CA GLY A 280 -4.38 -16.13 -21.81
C GLY A 280 -5.50 -15.24 -22.36
N LEU A 281 -6.17 -14.47 -21.51
CA LEU A 281 -7.18 -13.50 -21.92
C LEU A 281 -6.59 -12.45 -22.87
N SER A 282 -5.40 -11.94 -22.58
CA SER A 282 -4.70 -11.00 -23.45
C SER A 282 -4.39 -11.59 -24.83
N ILE A 283 -4.01 -12.87 -24.91
CA ILE A 283 -3.78 -13.57 -26.19
C ILE A 283 -5.10 -13.77 -26.94
N PHE A 284 -6.14 -14.22 -26.22
CA PHE A 284 -7.47 -14.43 -26.77
C PHE A 284 -8.01 -13.14 -27.41
N PHE A 285 -8.03 -12.03 -26.66
CA PHE A 285 -8.54 -10.76 -27.19
C PHE A 285 -7.71 -10.25 -28.37
N PHE A 286 -6.38 -10.43 -28.34
CA PHE A 286 -5.54 -10.05 -29.47
C PHE A 286 -5.94 -10.79 -30.76
N TYR A 287 -6.06 -12.12 -30.70
CA TYR A 287 -6.48 -12.89 -31.88
C TYR A 287 -7.93 -12.66 -32.27
N PHE A 288 -8.83 -12.46 -31.32
CA PHE A 288 -10.23 -12.12 -31.58
C PHE A 288 -10.33 -10.82 -32.39
N PHE A 289 -9.70 -9.74 -31.94
CA PHE A 289 -9.71 -8.48 -32.66
C PHE A 289 -8.91 -8.55 -33.97
N LYS A 290 -7.79 -9.28 -34.00
CA LYS A 290 -7.05 -9.49 -35.26
C LYS A 290 -7.90 -10.22 -36.29
N GLY A 291 -8.66 -11.26 -35.91
CA GLY A 291 -9.53 -11.99 -36.83
C GLY A 291 -10.76 -11.17 -37.27
N LEU A 292 -11.27 -10.29 -36.39
CA LEU A 292 -12.40 -9.42 -36.71
C LEU A 292 -12.02 -8.24 -37.62
N LEU A 293 -10.81 -7.70 -37.45
CA LEU A 293 -10.34 -6.48 -38.10
C LEU A 293 -9.34 -6.72 -39.24
N ALA A 294 -8.82 -7.94 -39.39
CA ALA A 294 -8.02 -8.30 -40.55
C ALA A 294 -8.94 -8.41 -41.77
N PRO A 295 -8.57 -7.78 -42.90
CA PRO A 295 -9.28 -7.95 -44.17
C PRO A 295 -9.18 -9.38 -44.71
#